data_AF-A0A931RUH1-F1
#
_entry.id   AF-A0A931RUH1-F1
#
_cell.length_a   1.000
_cell.length_b   1.000
_cell.length_c   1.000
_cell.angle_alpha   90.00
_cell.angle_beta   90.00
_cell.angle_gamma   90.00
#
_symmetry.space_group_name_H-M   'P 1'
#
loop_
_entity.id
_entity.type
_entity.pdbx_description
1 polymer ?
#
loop_
_entity_poly.entity_id
_entity_poly.type
_entity_poly.pdbx_seq_one_letter_code
_entity_poly.pdbx_strand_id
1 'polypeptide(L)'
;MENVLEESEIKQSESRERLEEEGFTPDQLPEKAVDDFLLAIGEEIEEDSGNIEKMDRAALSTNVKNKLTSFMEKRLDDISKEKQAEILGDAMKLYEVSRDKVAPVVLDFARWCLERVKPGQKVLFLARDGLAPWIAARLLVRQGEFPGITEDQLKYAHLSRNIAWQEDEATIKQHFSQLGVEDNEEDLLTVDVGMFGAIHRFLQQLYPKKNVSSLYLISASRDKGVEGYLSDIKKGAGSVDPIWENIPGNPAVHFIEDTFAGFYGSTKGFEKSEDGTIKPKLGVPYSREVYLKRLAAIDGIVDHILHLEPGDPKKNSAELNAYLASQFKEDKKHIMVPHE
;
A
#
# COMPACT_ATOMS: atom_id res chain seq x y z
N MET A 1 -7.13 41.89 21.94
CA MET A 1 -7.67 40.66 21.33
C MET A 1 -7.76 40.77 19.82
N GLU A 2 -7.90 41.97 19.23
CA GLU A 2 -7.87 42.16 17.75
C GLU A 2 -6.49 41.86 17.12
N ASN A 3 -5.38 42.30 17.70
CA ASN A 3 -4.04 42.06 17.11
C ASN A 3 -3.59 40.59 17.03
N VAL A 4 -4.18 39.68 17.82
CA VAL A 4 -3.79 38.25 17.80
C VAL A 4 -4.51 37.49 16.68
N LEU A 5 -5.70 37.95 16.29
CA LEU A 5 -6.46 37.38 15.18
C LEU A 5 -5.84 37.78 13.84
N GLU A 6 -5.46 39.06 13.67
CA GLU A 6 -4.78 39.55 12.46
C GLU A 6 -3.42 38.86 12.23
N GLU A 7 -2.59 38.68 13.25
CA GLU A 7 -1.32 37.94 13.11
C GLU A 7 -1.51 36.46 12.79
N SER A 8 -2.64 35.85 13.21
CA SER A 8 -2.95 34.45 12.89
C SER A 8 -3.46 34.28 11.46
N GLU A 9 -4.26 35.23 10.97
CA GLU A 9 -4.80 35.23 9.60
C GLU A 9 -3.70 35.53 8.58
N ILE A 10 -2.77 36.44 8.88
CA ILE A 10 -1.63 36.75 8.00
C ILE A 10 -0.68 35.55 7.91
N LYS A 11 -0.38 34.87 9.02
CA LYS A 11 0.47 33.65 8.99
C LYS A 11 -0.21 32.49 8.28
N GLN A 12 -1.53 32.37 8.37
CA GLN A 12 -2.30 31.38 7.63
C GLN A 12 -2.32 31.70 6.12
N SER A 13 -2.43 32.97 5.72
CA SER A 13 -2.42 33.35 4.30
C SER A 13 -1.04 33.17 3.67
N GLU A 14 0.05 33.55 4.34
CA GLU A 14 1.42 33.35 3.87
C GLU A 14 1.81 31.86 3.78
N SER A 15 1.30 31.03 4.71
CA SER A 15 1.51 29.57 4.66
C SER A 15 0.72 28.93 3.51
N ARG A 16 -0.48 29.45 3.23
CA ARG A 16 -1.35 28.95 2.17
C ARG A 16 -0.83 29.32 0.78
N GLU A 17 -0.33 30.54 0.59
CA GLU A 17 0.33 30.96 -0.65
C GLU A 17 1.59 30.13 -0.93
N ARG A 18 2.42 29.84 0.10
CA ARG A 18 3.59 28.94 -0.07
C ARG A 18 3.20 27.52 -0.43
N LEU A 19 2.17 26.97 0.21
CA LEU A 19 1.68 25.61 -0.10
C LEU A 19 1.12 25.54 -1.53
N GLU A 20 0.41 26.59 -1.98
CA GLU A 20 -0.08 26.69 -3.36
C GLU A 20 1.08 26.86 -4.38
N GLU A 21 2.13 27.60 -4.05
CA GLU A 21 3.36 27.74 -4.86
C GLU A 21 4.16 26.42 -4.96
N GLU A 22 4.13 25.59 -3.93
CA GLU A 22 4.73 24.24 -3.91
C GLU A 22 3.81 23.16 -4.56
N GLY A 23 2.63 23.55 -5.02
CA GLY A 23 1.68 22.67 -5.70
C GLY A 23 0.79 21.83 -4.78
N PHE A 24 0.73 22.16 -3.49
CA PHE A 24 -0.22 21.59 -2.55
C PHE A 24 -1.56 22.33 -2.62
N THR A 25 -2.66 21.57 -2.54
CA THR A 25 -3.99 22.17 -2.44
C THR A 25 -4.38 22.34 -0.98
N PRO A 26 -5.18 23.36 -0.61
CA PRO A 26 -5.68 23.56 0.74
C PRO A 26 -6.44 22.34 1.30
N ASP A 27 -6.87 21.43 0.42
CA ASP A 27 -7.60 20.22 0.76
C ASP A 27 -6.71 19.02 1.10
N GLN A 28 -5.39 19.16 1.16
CA GLN A 28 -4.43 18.10 1.47
C GLN A 28 -3.98 18.12 2.94
N LEU A 29 -3.56 16.96 3.46
CA LEU A 29 -2.94 16.88 4.79
C LEU A 29 -1.43 17.21 4.73
N PRO A 30 -0.86 17.82 5.78
CA PRO A 30 0.58 17.97 5.90
C PRO A 30 1.27 16.60 5.94
N GLU A 31 2.41 16.45 5.27
CA GLU A 31 3.23 15.23 5.17
C GLU A 31 3.47 14.57 6.54
N LYS A 32 3.79 15.37 7.56
CA LYS A 32 4.00 14.91 8.94
C LYS A 32 2.83 14.11 9.53
N ALA A 33 1.58 14.45 9.17
CA ALA A 33 0.41 13.76 9.71
C ALA A 33 0.25 12.34 9.16
N VAL A 34 0.85 12.06 8.00
CA VAL A 34 0.85 10.74 7.36
C VAL A 34 1.95 9.86 7.95
N ASP A 35 3.13 10.43 8.17
CA ASP A 35 4.25 9.73 8.83
C ASP A 35 3.91 9.34 10.27
N ASP A 36 3.27 10.25 11.02
CA ASP A 36 2.78 9.98 12.39
C ASP A 36 1.79 8.80 12.39
N PHE A 37 1.02 8.59 11.32
CA PHE A 37 0.09 7.46 11.21
C PHE A 37 0.79 6.15 10.88
N LEU A 38 1.76 6.15 9.97
CA LEU A 38 2.59 4.97 9.70
C LEU A 38 3.37 4.53 10.94
N LEU A 39 3.79 5.49 11.76
CA LEU A 39 4.39 5.26 13.07
C LEU A 39 3.37 4.69 14.07
N ALA A 40 2.16 5.26 14.14
CA ALA A 40 1.10 4.76 15.02
C ALA A 40 0.65 3.33 14.67
N ILE A 41 0.59 2.97 13.38
CA ILE A 41 0.44 1.56 12.96
C ILE A 41 1.61 0.74 13.52
N GLY A 42 2.84 1.24 13.40
CA GLY A 42 4.03 0.60 13.97
C GLY A 42 3.91 0.33 15.47
N GLU A 43 3.43 1.31 16.24
CA GLU A 43 3.26 1.28 17.71
C GLU A 43 2.10 0.38 18.16
N GLU A 44 0.92 0.46 17.53
CA GLU A 44 -0.22 -0.46 17.79
C GLU A 44 0.19 -1.92 17.58
N ILE A 45 1.03 -2.16 16.56
CA ILE A 45 1.54 -3.51 16.30
C ILE A 45 2.70 -3.88 17.27
N GLU A 46 3.42 -2.93 17.87
CA GLU A 46 4.48 -3.21 18.86
C GLU A 46 3.93 -3.51 20.27
N GLU A 47 2.83 -2.88 20.68
CA GLU A 47 2.21 -3.09 22.00
C GLU A 47 1.47 -4.44 22.11
N ASP A 48 1.02 -5.03 21.00
CA ASP A 48 0.16 -6.23 20.97
C ASP A 48 0.90 -7.58 20.83
N SER A 49 2.19 -7.64 21.21
CA SER A 49 3.00 -8.87 21.21
C SER A 49 2.56 -9.96 22.22
N GLY A 50 1.38 -9.81 22.83
CA GLY A 50 0.79 -10.77 23.76
C GLY A 50 -0.73 -10.87 23.64
N ASN A 51 -1.21 -11.98 23.07
CA ASN A 51 -2.59 -12.46 23.18
C ASN A 51 -3.66 -11.46 22.68
N ILE A 52 -3.59 -11.09 21.39
CA ILE A 52 -4.61 -10.27 20.71
C ILE A 52 -5.99 -10.89 20.93
N GLU A 53 -6.86 -10.15 21.62
CA GLU A 53 -8.23 -10.58 21.85
C GLU A 53 -8.97 -10.59 20.51
N LYS A 54 -9.62 -11.70 20.19
CA LYS A 54 -10.47 -11.77 18.99
C LYS A 54 -11.65 -10.83 19.19
N MET A 55 -11.66 -9.74 18.44
CA MET A 55 -12.77 -8.81 18.41
C MET A 55 -13.81 -9.25 17.38
N ASP A 56 -15.09 -9.06 17.69
CA ASP A 56 -16.11 -9.23 16.66
C ASP A 56 -16.10 -8.06 15.67
N ARG A 57 -16.69 -8.29 14.49
CA ARG A 57 -16.74 -7.30 13.40
C ARG A 57 -17.42 -5.99 13.81
N ALA A 58 -18.39 -6.03 14.73
CA ALA A 58 -19.13 -4.84 15.14
C ALA A 58 -18.28 -3.96 16.07
N ALA A 59 -17.50 -4.58 16.96
CA ALA A 59 -16.55 -3.91 17.82
C ALA A 59 -15.45 -3.23 16.99
N LEU A 60 -14.87 -3.93 16.01
CA LEU A 60 -13.88 -3.37 15.10
C LEU A 60 -14.42 -2.18 14.30
N SER A 61 -15.61 -2.33 13.68
CA SER A 61 -16.28 -1.23 12.97
C SER A 61 -16.55 -0.03 13.87
N THR A 62 -16.85 -0.24 15.16
CA THR A 62 -17.07 0.85 16.12
C THR A 62 -15.77 1.58 16.46
N ASN A 63 -14.68 0.85 16.68
CA ASN A 63 -13.37 1.43 16.96
C ASN A 63 -12.87 2.31 15.81
N VAL A 64 -12.90 1.78 14.58
CA VAL A 64 -12.47 2.53 13.40
C VAL A 64 -13.35 3.75 13.17
N LYS A 65 -14.67 3.63 13.33
CA LYS A 65 -15.58 4.78 13.21
C LYS A 65 -15.25 5.89 14.22
N ASN A 66 -14.95 5.53 15.47
CA ASN A 66 -14.57 6.50 16.50
C ASN A 66 -13.23 7.17 16.18
N LYS A 67 -12.23 6.38 15.75
CA LYS A 67 -10.90 6.85 15.30
C LYS A 67 -11.04 7.87 14.17
N LEU A 68 -11.79 7.54 13.13
CA LEU A 68 -12.05 8.42 11.98
C LEU A 68 -12.82 9.67 12.39
N THR A 69 -13.85 9.55 13.22
CA THR A 69 -14.64 10.70 13.70
C THR A 69 -13.74 11.71 14.45
N SER A 70 -12.94 11.23 15.40
CA SER A 70 -11.97 12.06 16.14
C SER A 70 -10.94 12.72 15.21
N PHE A 71 -10.48 12.01 14.18
CA PHE A 71 -9.58 12.59 13.19
C PHE A 71 -10.25 13.75 12.43
N MET A 72 -11.47 13.52 11.94
CA MET A 72 -12.23 14.50 11.16
C MET A 72 -12.55 15.76 11.97
N GLU A 73 -12.92 15.60 13.24
CA GLU A 73 -13.18 16.73 14.13
C GLU A 73 -11.94 17.61 14.37
N LYS A 74 -10.74 17.02 14.32
CA LYS A 74 -9.47 17.73 14.54
C LYS A 74 -8.85 18.31 13.27
N ARG A 75 -9.15 17.73 12.10
CA ARG A 75 -8.41 17.99 10.85
C ARG A 75 -9.27 18.49 9.70
N LEU A 76 -10.60 18.45 9.83
CA LEU A 76 -11.57 18.83 8.80
C LEU A 76 -12.65 19.77 9.37
N ASP A 77 -12.31 20.59 10.36
CA ASP A 77 -13.24 21.53 11.00
C ASP A 77 -13.77 22.61 10.03
N ASP A 78 -13.05 22.85 8.94
CA ASP A 78 -13.42 23.69 7.80
C ASP A 78 -14.44 23.05 6.84
N ILE A 79 -14.65 21.73 6.91
CA ILE A 79 -15.63 20.99 6.10
C ILE A 79 -16.97 20.91 6.85
N SER A 80 -18.10 21.11 6.14
CA SER A 80 -19.43 21.04 6.76
C SER A 80 -19.71 19.68 7.40
N LYS A 81 -20.52 19.67 8.47
CA LYS A 81 -20.86 18.43 9.19
C LYS A 81 -21.59 17.43 8.31
N GLU A 82 -22.39 17.89 7.36
CA GLU A 82 -23.05 17.04 6.36
C GLU A 82 -22.03 16.33 5.47
N LYS A 83 -21.02 17.06 4.96
CA LYS A 83 -19.98 16.47 4.13
C LYS A 83 -19.04 15.58 4.94
N GLN A 84 -18.75 15.92 6.20
CA GLN A 84 -18.04 15.03 7.13
C GLN A 84 -18.80 13.70 7.30
N ALA A 85 -20.12 13.73 7.48
CA ALA A 85 -20.92 12.51 7.61
C ALA A 85 -20.89 11.65 6.33
N GLU A 86 -20.90 12.28 5.15
CA GLU A 86 -20.76 11.60 3.85
C GLU A 86 -19.40 10.92 3.72
N ILE A 87 -18.31 11.65 3.97
CA ILE A 87 -16.93 11.13 3.91
C ILE A 87 -16.75 9.95 4.87
N LEU A 88 -17.23 10.08 6.11
CA LEU A 88 -17.18 9.00 7.10
C LEU A 88 -17.96 7.77 6.63
N GLY A 89 -19.16 7.98 6.07
CA GLY A 89 -19.98 6.90 5.54
C GLY A 89 -19.29 6.11 4.43
N ASP A 90 -18.60 6.79 3.52
CA ASP A 90 -17.86 6.11 2.45
C ASP A 90 -16.56 5.45 2.93
N ALA A 91 -15.82 6.11 3.84
CA ALA A 91 -14.63 5.53 4.46
C ALA A 91 -14.97 4.23 5.22
N MET A 92 -16.08 4.21 5.96
CA MET A 92 -16.54 3.00 6.67
C MET A 92 -16.95 1.87 5.73
N LYS A 93 -17.61 2.17 4.60
CA LYS A 93 -17.90 1.14 3.59
C LYS A 93 -16.61 0.57 3.01
N LEU A 94 -15.63 1.41 2.71
CA LEU A 94 -14.35 0.96 2.19
C LEU A 94 -13.58 0.13 3.22
N TYR A 95 -13.61 0.52 4.49
CA TYR A 95 -13.07 -0.29 5.60
C TYR A 95 -13.69 -1.69 5.63
N GLU A 96 -15.03 -1.80 5.58
CA GLU A 96 -15.71 -3.11 5.61
C GLU A 96 -15.35 -3.98 4.41
N VAL A 97 -15.31 -3.39 3.21
CA VAL A 97 -14.88 -4.09 1.99
C VAL A 97 -13.43 -4.52 2.08
N SER A 98 -12.56 -3.65 2.58
CA SER A 98 -11.16 -3.98 2.79
C SER A 98 -11.02 -5.16 3.73
N ARG A 99 -11.63 -5.08 4.92
CA ARG A 99 -11.60 -6.13 5.95
C ARG A 99 -12.18 -7.46 5.48
N ASP A 100 -13.32 -7.45 4.81
CA ASP A 100 -14.08 -8.68 4.54
C ASP A 100 -13.80 -9.28 3.15
N LYS A 101 -13.20 -8.52 2.21
CA LYS A 101 -12.99 -8.95 0.82
C LYS A 101 -11.56 -8.82 0.33
N VAL A 102 -10.83 -7.76 0.70
CA VAL A 102 -9.47 -7.52 0.20
C VAL A 102 -8.43 -8.17 1.10
N ALA A 103 -8.54 -7.94 2.41
CA ALA A 103 -7.60 -8.46 3.40
C ALA A 103 -7.37 -9.97 3.32
N PRO A 104 -8.38 -10.84 3.09
CA PRO A 104 -8.14 -12.27 2.88
C PRO A 104 -7.20 -12.56 1.70
N VAL A 105 -7.36 -11.85 0.58
CA VAL A 105 -6.51 -12.03 -0.61
C VAL A 105 -5.09 -11.51 -0.37
N VAL A 106 -4.97 -10.36 0.29
CA VAL A 106 -3.66 -9.77 0.63
C VAL A 106 -2.92 -10.66 1.63
N LEU A 107 -3.62 -11.20 2.63
CA LEU A 107 -3.07 -12.10 3.65
C LEU A 107 -2.57 -13.40 3.02
N ASP A 108 -3.37 -14.02 2.16
CA ASP A 108 -2.98 -15.22 1.43
C ASP A 108 -1.75 -14.98 0.56
N PHE A 109 -1.72 -13.86 -0.17
CA PHE A 109 -0.58 -13.48 -1.01
C PHE A 109 0.67 -13.25 -0.18
N ALA A 110 0.57 -12.54 0.95
CA ALA A 110 1.68 -12.31 1.85
C ALA A 110 2.25 -13.64 2.40
N ARG A 111 1.37 -14.56 2.82
CA ARG A 111 1.76 -15.92 3.24
C ARG A 111 2.47 -16.68 2.12
N TRP A 112 1.88 -16.69 0.92
CA TRP A 112 2.47 -17.32 -0.27
C TRP A 112 3.85 -16.74 -0.63
N CYS A 113 4.04 -15.43 -0.44
CA CYS A 113 5.33 -14.77 -0.59
C CYS A 113 6.34 -15.22 0.47
N LEU A 114 5.97 -15.18 1.76
CA LEU A 114 6.85 -15.54 2.86
C LEU A 114 7.30 -17.00 2.83
N GLU A 115 6.47 -17.93 2.36
CA GLU A 115 6.84 -19.34 2.13
C GLU A 115 8.00 -19.51 1.14
N ARG A 116 8.31 -18.49 0.33
CA ARG A 116 9.37 -18.49 -0.69
C ARG A 116 10.61 -17.70 -0.29
N VAL A 117 10.57 -17.02 0.85
CA VAL A 117 11.68 -16.20 1.36
C VAL A 117 12.70 -17.10 2.06
N LYS A 118 13.98 -16.93 1.75
CA LYS A 118 15.06 -17.62 2.47
C LYS A 118 15.46 -16.83 3.73
N PRO A 119 15.89 -17.49 4.81
CA PRO A 119 16.46 -16.79 5.97
C PRO A 119 17.59 -15.84 5.57
N GLY A 120 17.57 -14.61 6.07
CA GLY A 120 18.52 -13.54 5.75
C GLY A 120 18.32 -12.84 4.40
N GLN A 121 17.52 -13.37 3.47
CA GLN A 121 17.27 -12.75 2.17
C GLN A 121 16.44 -11.47 2.30
N LYS A 122 16.88 -10.37 1.67
CA LYS A 122 16.06 -9.16 1.58
C LYS A 122 14.96 -9.31 0.53
N VAL A 123 13.76 -8.87 0.89
CA VAL A 123 12.56 -8.91 0.06
C VAL A 123 12.09 -7.47 -0.16
N LEU A 124 11.99 -7.07 -1.42
CA LEU A 124 11.56 -5.72 -1.79
C LEU A 124 10.09 -5.74 -2.23
N PHE A 125 9.21 -5.19 -1.40
CA PHE A 125 7.83 -4.88 -1.77
C PHE A 125 7.84 -3.56 -2.52
N LEU A 126 7.46 -3.59 -3.81
CA LEU A 126 7.56 -2.44 -4.69
C LEU A 126 6.49 -1.40 -4.33
N ALA A 127 6.88 -0.13 -4.32
CA ALA A 127 6.03 0.94 -3.84
C ALA A 127 4.80 1.17 -4.72
N ARG A 128 3.87 1.95 -4.15
CA ARG A 128 2.50 2.13 -4.60
C ARG A 128 1.72 0.85 -4.31
N ASP A 129 1.84 -0.16 -5.14
CA ASP A 129 0.91 -1.29 -5.10
C ASP A 129 1.31 -2.36 -4.05
N GLY A 130 2.56 -2.36 -3.58
CA GLY A 130 3.07 -3.31 -2.57
C GLY A 130 2.87 -2.93 -1.10
N LEU A 131 2.24 -1.80 -0.77
CA LEU A 131 2.08 -1.37 0.64
C LEU A 131 1.23 -2.38 1.44
N ALA A 132 0.07 -2.74 0.91
CA ALA A 132 -0.84 -3.68 1.58
C ALA A 132 -0.19 -5.06 1.80
N PRO A 133 0.41 -5.71 0.79
CA PRO A 133 1.19 -6.94 1.00
C PRO A 133 2.36 -6.80 1.97
N TRP A 134 3.05 -5.66 1.99
CA TRP A 134 4.16 -5.41 2.92
C TRP A 134 3.69 -5.36 4.37
N ILE A 135 2.60 -4.63 4.65
CA ILE A 135 1.98 -4.58 5.99
C ILE A 135 1.59 -5.99 6.42
N ALA A 136 0.87 -6.73 5.57
CA ALA A 136 0.43 -8.09 5.89
C ALA A 136 1.61 -9.04 6.18
N ALA A 137 2.69 -8.97 5.39
CA ALA A 137 3.87 -9.80 5.60
C ALA A 137 4.58 -9.50 6.93
N ARG A 138 4.68 -8.22 7.32
CA ARG A 138 5.27 -7.85 8.62
C ARG A 138 4.42 -8.35 9.79
N LEU A 139 3.10 -8.24 9.70
CA LEU A 139 2.18 -8.75 10.72
C LEU A 139 2.34 -10.27 10.92
N LEU A 140 2.36 -11.03 9.82
CA LEU A 140 2.58 -12.48 9.85
C LEU A 140 3.91 -12.88 10.50
N VAL A 141 4.99 -12.14 10.21
CA VAL A 141 6.31 -12.36 10.83
C VAL A 141 6.26 -12.06 12.33
N ARG A 142 5.62 -10.95 12.75
CA ARG A 142 5.46 -10.58 14.17
C ARG A 142 4.64 -11.61 14.96
N GLN A 143 3.63 -12.21 14.34
CA GLN A 143 2.83 -13.29 14.92
C GLN A 143 3.61 -14.61 15.06
N GLY A 144 4.85 -14.68 14.54
CA GLY A 144 5.71 -15.85 14.67
C GLY A 144 5.36 -17.01 13.74
N GLU A 145 4.56 -16.76 12.68
CA GLU A 145 4.16 -17.80 11.73
C GLU A 145 5.32 -18.29 10.84
N PHE A 146 6.39 -17.50 10.73
CA PHE A 146 7.51 -17.75 9.80
C PHE A 146 8.88 -17.74 10.51
N PRO A 147 9.27 -18.85 11.17
CA PRO A 147 10.53 -18.92 11.89
C PRO A 147 11.73 -18.73 10.94
N GLY A 148 12.64 -17.84 11.31
CA GLY A 148 13.84 -17.53 10.52
C GLY A 148 13.66 -16.43 9.49
N ILE A 149 12.47 -15.84 9.39
CA ILE A 149 12.23 -14.58 8.68
C ILE A 149 12.06 -13.47 9.73
N THR A 150 12.78 -12.36 9.56
CA THR A 150 12.68 -11.19 10.43
C THR A 150 12.10 -10.00 9.67
N GLU A 151 11.48 -9.06 10.39
CA GLU A 151 10.90 -7.87 9.75
C GLU A 151 11.93 -7.03 9.01
N ASP A 152 13.19 -7.00 9.46
CA ASP A 152 14.24 -6.26 8.77
C ASP A 152 14.57 -6.82 7.38
N GLN A 153 14.10 -8.03 7.05
CA GLN A 153 14.18 -8.57 5.69
C GLN A 153 13.12 -7.99 4.76
N LEU A 154 12.00 -7.50 5.29
CA LEU A 154 10.84 -7.06 4.52
C LEU A 154 10.91 -5.55 4.28
N LYS A 155 11.37 -5.15 3.10
CA LYS A 155 11.60 -3.75 2.76
C LYS A 155 10.54 -3.22 1.83
N TYR A 156 10.05 -2.02 2.11
CA TYR A 156 9.23 -1.26 1.18
C TYR A 156 10.15 -0.42 0.29
N ALA A 157 10.19 -0.73 -1.00
CA ALA A 157 11.11 -0.13 -1.96
C ALA A 157 10.39 0.84 -2.87
N HIS A 158 10.77 2.12 -2.85
CA HIS A 158 10.21 3.17 -3.69
C HIS A 158 10.67 3.08 -5.15
N LEU A 159 10.40 1.95 -5.80
CA LEU A 159 10.72 1.72 -7.19
C LEU A 159 9.42 1.57 -8.00
N SER A 160 9.15 2.56 -8.85
CA SER A 160 8.08 2.55 -9.84
C SER A 160 8.66 2.57 -11.26
N ARG A 161 7.81 2.39 -12.28
CA ARG A 161 8.27 2.45 -13.69
C ARG A 161 8.90 3.79 -14.04
N ASN A 162 8.34 4.88 -13.52
CA ASN A 162 8.87 6.22 -13.78
C ASN A 162 10.26 6.38 -13.18
N ILE A 163 10.47 5.89 -11.95
CA ILE A 163 11.76 5.92 -11.27
C ILE A 163 12.80 5.09 -12.03
N ALA A 164 12.44 3.87 -12.42
CA ALA A 164 13.32 2.99 -13.20
C ALA A 164 13.75 3.59 -14.56
N TRP A 165 13.00 4.57 -15.10
CA TRP A 165 13.32 5.24 -16.37
C TRP A 165 14.02 6.58 -16.22
N GLN A 166 13.82 7.28 -15.10
CA GLN A 166 14.28 8.66 -14.93
C GLN A 166 15.52 8.77 -14.05
N GLU A 167 15.67 7.87 -13.08
CA GLU A 167 16.78 7.89 -12.14
C GLU A 167 17.99 7.13 -12.69
N ASP A 168 19.20 7.59 -12.36
CA ASP A 168 20.41 6.90 -12.74
C ASP A 168 20.66 5.63 -11.90
N GLU A 169 21.38 4.68 -12.48
CA GLU A 169 21.65 3.38 -11.85
C GLU A 169 22.35 3.50 -10.49
N ALA A 170 23.23 4.49 -10.31
CA ALA A 170 23.99 4.64 -9.06
C ALA A 170 23.07 5.13 -7.94
N THR A 171 22.18 6.07 -8.22
CA THR A 171 21.15 6.54 -7.28
C THR A 171 20.23 5.40 -6.84
N ILE A 172 19.74 4.60 -7.78
CA ILE A 172 18.88 3.44 -7.48
C ILE A 172 19.62 2.39 -6.65
N LYS A 173 20.86 2.05 -7.02
CA LYS A 173 21.70 1.13 -6.25
C LYS A 173 22.00 1.64 -4.84
N GLN A 174 22.22 2.95 -4.69
CA GLN A 174 22.45 3.55 -3.37
C GLN A 174 21.19 3.48 -2.50
N HIS A 175 20.01 3.77 -3.06
CA HIS A 175 18.74 3.59 -2.36
C HIS A 175 18.53 2.12 -1.93
N PHE A 176 18.82 1.17 -2.82
CA PHE A 176 18.69 -0.25 -2.53
C PHE A 176 19.70 -0.74 -1.48
N SER A 177 20.92 -0.21 -1.50
CA SER A 177 21.93 -0.46 -0.46
C SER A 177 21.46 0.04 0.92
N GLN A 178 20.78 1.19 0.99
CA GLN A 178 20.15 1.68 2.23
C GLN A 178 19.04 0.75 2.74
N LEU A 179 18.39 0.01 1.85
CA LEU A 179 17.44 -1.05 2.19
C LEU A 179 18.13 -2.39 2.52
N GLY A 180 19.46 -2.46 2.47
CA GLY A 180 20.25 -3.66 2.74
C GLY A 180 20.43 -4.59 1.54
N VAL A 181 20.15 -4.12 0.32
CA VAL A 181 20.45 -4.86 -0.91
C VAL A 181 21.84 -4.46 -1.40
N GLU A 182 22.81 -5.31 -1.11
CA GLU A 182 24.21 -5.11 -1.52
C GLU A 182 24.44 -5.51 -2.98
N ASP A 183 25.45 -4.94 -3.63
CA ASP A 183 25.88 -5.33 -4.99
C ASP A 183 26.78 -6.59 -4.96
N ASN A 184 26.23 -7.67 -4.38
CA ASN A 184 26.84 -8.99 -4.23
C ASN A 184 26.04 -10.05 -5.02
N GLU A 185 26.39 -11.33 -4.93
CA GLU A 185 25.70 -12.43 -5.64
C GLU A 185 24.41 -12.92 -4.97
N GLU A 186 23.97 -12.30 -3.86
CA GLU A 186 22.74 -12.71 -3.17
C GLU A 186 21.49 -12.45 -4.03
N ASP A 187 20.60 -13.45 -4.05
CA ASP A 187 19.34 -13.44 -4.77
C ASP A 187 18.46 -12.25 -4.35
N LEU A 188 17.95 -11.51 -5.33
CA LEU A 188 17.02 -10.42 -5.11
C LEU A 188 15.59 -10.93 -5.33
N LEU A 189 14.75 -10.86 -4.29
CA LEU A 189 13.32 -11.18 -4.39
C LEU A 189 12.50 -9.89 -4.33
N THR A 190 11.63 -9.68 -5.31
CA THR A 190 10.67 -8.57 -5.30
C THR A 190 9.24 -9.07 -5.21
N VAL A 191 8.36 -8.26 -4.61
CA VAL A 191 6.93 -8.50 -4.50
C VAL A 191 6.19 -7.30 -5.08
N ASP A 192 5.23 -7.55 -5.95
CA ASP A 192 4.46 -6.53 -6.65
C ASP A 192 2.99 -6.93 -6.78
N VAL A 193 2.11 -5.95 -7.04
CA VAL A 193 0.70 -6.18 -7.36
C VAL A 193 0.47 -5.75 -8.80
N GLY A 194 -0.22 -6.61 -9.55
CA GLY A 194 -0.27 -6.51 -11.00
C GLY A 194 1.03 -6.96 -11.66
N MET A 195 0.99 -7.14 -12.98
CA MET A 195 2.18 -7.59 -13.72
C MET A 195 2.29 -6.87 -15.06
N PHE A 196 3.32 -6.03 -15.19
CA PHE A 196 3.76 -5.46 -16.47
C PHE A 196 5.16 -5.94 -16.89
N GLY A 197 5.95 -6.53 -15.97
CA GLY A 197 7.28 -7.10 -16.22
C GLY A 197 8.41 -6.11 -16.51
N ALA A 198 8.11 -4.81 -16.66
CA ALA A 198 9.10 -3.76 -16.94
C ALA A 198 10.14 -3.63 -15.81
N ILE A 199 9.68 -3.59 -14.55
CA ILE A 199 10.56 -3.47 -13.38
C ILE A 199 11.47 -4.69 -13.23
N HIS A 200 10.92 -5.90 -13.39
CA HIS A 200 11.72 -7.13 -13.32
C HIS A 200 12.87 -7.14 -14.34
N ARG A 201 12.59 -6.77 -15.59
CA ARG A 201 13.64 -6.68 -16.64
C ARG A 201 14.67 -5.61 -16.31
N PHE A 202 14.22 -4.45 -15.84
CA PHE A 202 15.12 -3.38 -15.41
C PHE A 202 16.06 -3.86 -14.29
N LEU A 203 15.54 -4.55 -13.27
CA LEU A 203 16.35 -5.08 -12.17
C LEU A 203 17.35 -6.15 -12.62
N GLN A 204 16.99 -7.00 -13.60
CA GLN A 204 17.92 -7.96 -14.20
C GLN A 204 19.07 -7.27 -14.94
N GLN A 205 18.83 -6.10 -15.54
CA GLN A 205 19.87 -5.30 -16.18
C GLN A 205 20.74 -4.57 -15.15
N LEU A 206 20.12 -4.03 -14.10
CA LEU A 206 20.80 -3.31 -13.01
C LEU A 206 21.72 -4.23 -12.18
N TYR A 207 21.30 -5.49 -11.99
CA TYR A 207 22.03 -6.50 -11.22
C TYR A 207 22.28 -7.77 -12.04
N PRO A 208 23.17 -7.75 -13.05
CA PRO A 208 23.35 -8.86 -13.97
C PRO A 208 23.96 -10.12 -13.33
N LYS A 209 24.55 -9.98 -12.12
CA LYS A 209 25.14 -11.08 -11.35
C LYS A 209 24.20 -11.68 -10.31
N LYS A 210 23.07 -11.01 -10.01
CA LYS A 210 22.07 -11.52 -9.07
C LYS A 210 21.05 -12.37 -9.80
N ASN A 211 20.55 -13.40 -9.14
CA ASN A 211 19.28 -13.99 -9.56
C ASN A 211 18.13 -13.07 -9.08
N VAL A 212 17.48 -12.40 -10.03
CA VAL A 212 16.32 -11.55 -9.75
C VAL A 212 15.05 -12.36 -9.94
N SER A 213 14.32 -12.57 -8.85
CA SER A 213 13.00 -13.21 -8.84
C SER A 213 11.92 -12.22 -8.43
N SER A 214 10.71 -12.40 -8.96
CA SER A 214 9.57 -11.52 -8.67
C SER A 214 8.28 -12.30 -8.44
N LEU A 215 7.54 -11.88 -7.42
CA LEU A 215 6.27 -12.43 -6.97
C LEU A 215 5.16 -11.42 -7.23
N TYR A 216 4.07 -11.84 -7.87
CA TYR A 216 3.01 -10.96 -8.34
C TYR A 216 1.64 -11.40 -7.83
N LEU A 217 0.87 -10.46 -7.29
CA LEU A 217 -0.56 -10.62 -7.08
C LEU A 217 -1.30 -10.23 -8.37
N ILE A 218 -1.93 -11.20 -9.03
CA ILE A 218 -2.72 -10.94 -10.25
C ILE A 218 -4.22 -11.17 -10.05
N SER A 219 -4.60 -11.64 -8.85
CA SER A 219 -5.99 -11.83 -8.41
C SER A 219 -6.88 -12.52 -9.47
N ALA A 220 -6.30 -13.47 -10.21
CA ALA A 220 -6.95 -14.08 -11.37
C ALA A 220 -8.27 -14.78 -11.01
N SER A 221 -9.28 -14.63 -11.86
CA SER A 221 -10.25 -15.72 -12.10
C SER A 221 -11.14 -15.45 -13.32
N ARG A 222 -10.94 -16.24 -14.38
CA ARG A 222 -12.04 -16.69 -15.26
C ARG A 222 -12.09 -18.21 -15.46
N ASP A 223 -10.99 -18.94 -15.24
CA ASP A 223 -10.94 -20.40 -15.36
C ASP A 223 -10.65 -21.09 -14.01
N LYS A 224 -11.32 -22.23 -13.76
CA LYS A 224 -11.03 -23.09 -12.62
C LYS A 224 -9.60 -23.62 -12.74
N GLY A 225 -8.72 -23.22 -11.81
CA GLY A 225 -7.38 -23.83 -11.65
C GLY A 225 -6.18 -22.91 -11.88
N VAL A 226 -6.36 -21.60 -12.05
CA VAL A 226 -5.24 -20.64 -12.06
C VAL A 226 -5.04 -20.09 -10.66
N GLU A 227 -3.82 -20.18 -10.13
CA GLU A 227 -3.45 -19.56 -8.85
C GLU A 227 -3.54 -18.02 -8.99
N GLY A 228 -4.15 -17.33 -8.02
CA GLY A 228 -4.28 -15.87 -8.03
C GLY A 228 -2.96 -15.09 -7.89
N TYR A 229 -1.84 -15.82 -7.84
CA TYR A 229 -0.48 -15.35 -7.59
C TYR A 229 0.47 -15.97 -8.60
N LEU A 230 1.59 -15.32 -8.87
CA LEU A 230 2.57 -15.78 -9.84
C LEU A 230 4.00 -15.48 -9.41
N SER A 231 4.92 -16.35 -9.80
CA SER A 231 6.36 -16.16 -9.63
C SER A 231 7.07 -16.23 -10.97
N ASP A 232 8.06 -15.36 -11.18
CA ASP A 232 9.05 -15.38 -12.26
C ASP A 232 8.50 -15.51 -13.69
N ILE A 233 8.74 -14.47 -14.49
CA ILE A 233 8.51 -14.56 -15.94
C ILE A 233 9.58 -15.51 -16.49
N LYS A 234 9.22 -16.74 -16.86
CA LYS A 234 10.15 -17.67 -17.52
C LYS A 234 10.81 -16.94 -18.70
N LYS A 235 12.14 -16.77 -18.63
CA LYS A 235 12.96 -16.27 -19.74
C LYS A 235 12.57 -17.01 -21.02
N GLY A 236 12.08 -16.28 -22.03
CA GLY A 236 12.04 -16.78 -23.40
C GLY A 236 10.68 -16.99 -24.06
N ALA A 237 9.55 -16.61 -23.46
CA ALA A 237 8.32 -16.54 -24.23
C ALA A 237 8.22 -15.15 -24.89
N GLY A 238 8.70 -15.05 -26.13
CA GLY A 238 8.33 -13.96 -27.06
C GLY A 238 6.81 -13.88 -27.31
N SER A 239 6.05 -14.79 -26.72
CA SER A 239 4.62 -14.69 -26.46
C SER A 239 4.41 -14.58 -24.96
N VAL A 240 3.96 -13.41 -24.50
CA VAL A 240 3.05 -13.33 -23.34
C VAL A 240 2.06 -14.48 -23.53
N ASP A 241 2.09 -15.51 -22.67
CA ASP A 241 1.26 -16.71 -22.92
C ASP A 241 -0.21 -16.25 -23.08
N PRO A 242 -1.07 -16.89 -23.87
CA PRO A 242 -2.42 -16.37 -24.14
C PRO A 242 -3.30 -16.11 -22.90
N ILE A 243 -3.01 -16.74 -21.75
CA ILE A 243 -3.63 -16.37 -20.46
C ILE A 243 -3.36 -14.90 -20.09
N TRP A 244 -2.23 -14.38 -20.54
CA TRP A 244 -1.59 -13.16 -20.09
C TRP A 244 -1.95 -11.93 -20.93
N GLU A 245 -2.47 -12.12 -22.15
CA GLU A 245 -3.16 -11.05 -22.90
C GLU A 245 -4.48 -10.62 -22.21
N ASN A 246 -5.01 -11.45 -21.31
CA ASN A 246 -6.27 -11.23 -20.61
C ASN A 246 -6.12 -10.81 -19.13
N ILE A 247 -4.89 -10.71 -18.60
CA ILE A 247 -4.61 -10.24 -17.22
C ILE A 247 -4.66 -8.70 -17.10
N PRO A 248 -4.16 -7.91 -18.07
CA PRO A 248 -4.39 -6.46 -18.10
C PRO A 248 -5.89 -6.17 -18.13
N GLY A 249 -6.40 -5.47 -17.11
CA GLY A 249 -7.83 -5.20 -16.98
C GLY A 249 -8.58 -6.08 -15.97
N ASN A 250 -7.90 -6.89 -15.16
CA ASN A 250 -8.54 -7.52 -14.01
C ASN A 250 -9.00 -6.44 -13.01
N PRO A 251 -10.32 -6.26 -12.79
CA PRO A 251 -10.81 -5.20 -11.92
C PRO A 251 -10.33 -5.34 -10.47
N ALA A 252 -10.06 -6.56 -10.01
CA ALA A 252 -9.55 -6.79 -8.66
C ALA A 252 -8.11 -6.31 -8.48
N VAL A 253 -7.27 -6.45 -9.50
CA VAL A 253 -5.89 -5.94 -9.48
C VAL A 253 -5.92 -4.43 -9.46
N HIS A 254 -6.63 -3.79 -10.40
CA HIS A 254 -6.74 -2.33 -10.45
C HIS A 254 -7.37 -1.74 -9.20
N PHE A 255 -8.38 -2.42 -8.64
CA PHE A 255 -8.96 -2.01 -7.36
C PHE A 255 -7.91 -2.00 -6.24
N ILE A 256 -7.09 -3.06 -6.14
CA ILE A 256 -6.02 -3.15 -5.14
C ILE A 256 -4.94 -2.11 -5.40
N GLU A 257 -4.42 -2.01 -6.63
CA GLU A 257 -3.41 -1.03 -7.06
C GLU A 257 -3.84 0.39 -6.72
N ASP A 258 -5.04 0.81 -7.14
CA ASP A 258 -5.45 2.21 -7.03
C ASP A 258 -5.89 2.57 -5.61
N THR A 259 -6.60 1.66 -4.92
CA THR A 259 -7.21 1.96 -3.63
C THR A 259 -6.24 1.80 -2.47
N PHE A 260 -5.22 0.96 -2.62
CA PHE A 260 -4.27 0.61 -1.55
C PHE A 260 -2.84 1.10 -1.85
N ALA A 261 -2.70 2.03 -2.82
CA ALA A 261 -1.45 2.63 -3.29
C ALA A 261 -0.64 3.45 -2.26
N GLY A 262 -1.04 3.45 -0.99
CA GLY A 262 -0.47 4.30 0.08
C GLY A 262 -1.06 5.70 0.14
N PHE A 263 -0.49 6.54 1.01
CA PHE A 263 -1.09 7.83 1.40
C PHE A 263 -0.65 9.04 0.57
N TYR A 264 0.33 8.84 -0.32
CA TYR A 264 0.84 9.87 -1.22
C TYR A 264 0.67 9.43 -2.67
N GLY A 265 0.62 10.40 -3.57
CA GLY A 265 0.78 10.15 -4.99
C GLY A 265 2.07 9.38 -5.30
N SER A 266 2.13 8.84 -6.52
CA SER A 266 3.29 8.05 -6.97
C SER A 266 4.60 8.81 -6.76
N THR A 267 5.60 8.13 -6.20
CA THR A 267 6.95 8.68 -6.00
C THR A 267 7.50 9.21 -7.33
N LYS A 268 7.93 10.48 -7.33
CA LYS A 268 8.32 11.23 -8.52
C LYS A 268 9.80 11.08 -8.87
N GLY A 269 10.60 10.51 -7.97
CA GLY A 269 12.04 10.35 -8.12
C GLY A 269 12.70 10.17 -6.77
N PHE A 270 14.02 10.37 -6.73
CA PHE A 270 14.79 10.38 -5.49
C PHE A 270 15.44 11.74 -5.24
N GLU A 271 15.65 12.06 -3.97
CA GLU A 271 16.42 13.22 -3.55
C GLU A 271 17.55 12.80 -2.61
N LYS A 272 18.69 13.47 -2.75
CA LYS A 272 19.83 13.26 -1.88
C LYS A 272 19.77 14.23 -0.71
N SER A 273 19.62 13.70 0.49
CA SER A 273 19.69 14.44 1.74
C SER A 273 21.11 14.97 2.01
N GLU A 274 21.24 15.95 2.90
CA GLU A 274 22.53 16.57 3.27
C GLU A 274 23.53 15.55 3.84
N ASP A 275 23.05 14.52 4.52
CA ASP A 275 23.83 13.40 5.05
C ASP A 275 24.26 12.38 3.98
N GLY A 276 23.86 12.61 2.72
CA GLY A 276 24.12 11.72 1.60
C GLY A 276 23.10 10.60 1.43
N THR A 277 22.08 10.51 2.28
CA THR A 277 21.00 9.50 2.18
C THR A 277 20.12 9.75 0.96
N ILE A 278 19.62 8.69 0.32
CA ILE A 278 18.71 8.80 -0.83
C ILE A 278 17.30 8.56 -0.34
N LYS A 279 16.47 9.61 -0.38
CA LYS A 279 15.08 9.57 0.06
C LYS A 279 14.15 9.59 -1.15
N PRO A 280 13.02 8.86 -1.09
CA PRO A 280 12.00 8.96 -2.13
C PRO A 280 11.38 10.36 -2.11
N LYS A 281 11.33 11.00 -3.28
CA LYS A 281 10.54 12.22 -3.45
C LYS A 281 9.07 11.81 -3.61
N LEU A 282 8.35 11.79 -2.49
CA LEU A 282 6.96 11.38 -2.45
C LEU A 282 6.11 12.25 -3.39
N GLY A 283 5.07 11.65 -3.95
CA GLY A 283 4.10 12.41 -4.75
C GLY A 283 3.34 13.39 -3.87
N VAL A 284 2.54 14.24 -4.51
CA VAL A 284 1.68 15.16 -3.77
C VAL A 284 0.74 14.34 -2.87
N PRO A 285 0.53 14.72 -1.60
CA PRO A 285 -0.45 14.07 -0.74
C PRO A 285 -1.82 14.09 -1.41
N TYR A 286 -2.60 13.04 -1.21
CA TYR A 286 -3.98 13.04 -1.71
C TYR A 286 -4.86 14.02 -0.94
N SER A 287 -6.01 14.36 -1.52
CA SER A 287 -7.05 15.10 -0.80
C SER A 287 -7.41 14.44 0.53
N ARG A 288 -7.83 15.25 1.51
CA ARG A 288 -8.21 14.83 2.87
C ARG A 288 -9.27 13.72 2.86
N GLU A 289 -10.22 13.77 1.92
CA GLU A 289 -11.22 12.71 1.71
C GLU A 289 -10.57 11.40 1.25
N VAL A 290 -9.72 11.46 0.22
CA VAL A 290 -9.02 10.28 -0.30
C VAL A 290 -8.12 9.67 0.77
N TYR A 291 -7.40 10.50 1.52
CA TYR A 291 -6.57 10.04 2.63
C TYR A 291 -7.38 9.24 3.65
N LEU A 292 -8.53 9.76 4.11
CA LEU A 292 -9.38 9.08 5.07
C LEU A 292 -9.94 7.76 4.57
N LYS A 293 -10.29 7.69 3.27
CA LYS A 293 -10.74 6.46 2.63
C LYS A 293 -9.62 5.41 2.63
N ARG A 294 -8.39 5.80 2.23
CA ARG A 294 -7.23 4.91 2.24
C ARG A 294 -6.83 4.47 3.64
N LEU A 295 -6.93 5.38 4.61
CA LEU A 295 -6.71 5.11 6.03
C LEU A 295 -7.64 3.99 6.52
N ALA A 296 -8.94 4.17 6.29
CA ALA A 296 -9.96 3.19 6.62
C ALA A 296 -9.73 1.85 5.88
N ALA A 297 -9.25 1.90 4.63
CA ALA A 297 -8.90 0.71 3.87
C ALA A 297 -7.73 -0.07 4.50
N ILE A 298 -6.67 0.61 4.92
CA ILE A 298 -5.52 -0.02 5.59
C ILE A 298 -5.91 -0.58 6.96
N ASP A 299 -6.68 0.17 7.77
CA ASP A 299 -7.21 -0.32 9.05
C ASP A 299 -8.00 -1.63 8.84
N GLY A 300 -8.77 -1.74 7.75
CA GLY A 300 -9.49 -2.98 7.41
C GLY A 300 -8.57 -4.18 7.16
N ILE A 301 -7.39 -3.96 6.55
CA ILE A 301 -6.39 -5.03 6.36
C ILE A 301 -5.80 -5.45 7.70
N VAL A 302 -5.38 -4.48 8.51
CA VAL A 302 -4.77 -4.74 9.82
C VAL A 302 -5.74 -5.49 10.73
N ASP A 303 -6.97 -4.98 10.88
CA ASP A 303 -8.00 -5.58 11.73
C ASP A 303 -8.30 -7.03 11.36
N HIS A 304 -8.37 -7.32 10.06
CA HIS A 304 -8.60 -8.69 9.59
C HIS A 304 -7.48 -9.62 10.03
N ILE A 305 -6.23 -9.21 9.81
CA ILE A 305 -5.05 -10.05 10.07
C ILE A 305 -4.84 -10.28 11.57
N LEU A 306 -5.16 -9.28 12.40
CA LEU A 306 -4.97 -9.37 13.85
C LEU A 306 -6.12 -10.08 14.57
N HIS A 307 -7.37 -9.84 14.17
CA HIS A 307 -8.53 -10.23 15.00
C HIS A 307 -9.44 -11.28 14.36
N LEU A 308 -9.36 -11.51 13.06
CA LEU A 308 -10.29 -12.39 12.34
C LEU A 308 -9.63 -13.69 11.89
N GLU A 309 -10.45 -14.72 11.71
CA GLU A 309 -9.99 -15.98 11.13
C GLU A 309 -9.63 -15.80 9.65
N PRO A 310 -8.47 -16.31 9.20
CA PRO A 310 -8.14 -16.32 7.79
C PRO A 310 -9.19 -17.15 7.03
N GLY A 311 -9.74 -16.57 5.96
CA GLY A 311 -10.70 -17.23 5.07
C GLY A 311 -10.12 -18.46 4.35
N ASP A 312 -10.90 -19.08 3.47
CA ASP A 312 -10.43 -20.20 2.63
C ASP A 312 -9.57 -19.67 1.46
N PRO A 313 -8.25 -19.93 1.41
CA PRO A 313 -7.39 -19.33 0.40
C PRO A 313 -7.75 -19.69 -1.04
N LYS A 314 -8.46 -20.81 -1.23
CA LYS A 314 -8.93 -21.25 -2.56
C LYS A 314 -10.14 -20.45 -3.05
N LYS A 315 -10.77 -19.66 -2.19
CA LYS A 315 -12.00 -18.91 -2.49
C LYS A 315 -11.80 -17.41 -2.42
N ASN A 316 -10.84 -16.92 -1.65
CA ASN A 316 -10.66 -15.49 -1.40
C ASN A 316 -10.61 -14.64 -2.69
N SER A 317 -9.78 -15.02 -3.69
CA SER A 317 -9.72 -14.29 -4.97
C SER A 317 -11.04 -14.38 -5.76
N ALA A 318 -11.72 -15.53 -5.77
CA ALA A 318 -12.98 -15.70 -6.47
C ALA A 318 -14.10 -14.86 -5.82
N GLU A 319 -14.13 -14.78 -4.49
CA GLU A 319 -15.08 -13.98 -3.73
C GLU A 319 -14.87 -12.48 -3.94
N LEU A 320 -13.62 -12.00 -3.96
CA LEU A 320 -13.30 -10.62 -4.28
C LEU A 320 -13.73 -10.26 -5.71
N ASN A 321 -13.43 -11.11 -6.68
CA ASN A 321 -13.84 -10.90 -8.08
C ASN A 321 -15.37 -10.89 -8.23
N ALA A 322 -16.09 -11.80 -7.56
CA ALA A 322 -17.55 -11.84 -7.58
C ALA A 322 -18.16 -10.57 -6.95
N TYR A 323 -17.60 -10.12 -5.82
CA TYR A 323 -17.99 -8.87 -5.17
C TYR A 323 -17.79 -7.67 -6.10
N LEU A 324 -16.59 -7.48 -6.66
CA LEU A 324 -16.31 -6.35 -7.53
C LEU A 324 -17.19 -6.36 -8.78
N ALA A 325 -17.41 -7.54 -9.38
CA ALA A 325 -18.32 -7.68 -10.52
C ALA A 325 -19.77 -7.28 -10.18
N SER A 326 -20.23 -7.42 -8.93
CA SER A 326 -21.53 -6.92 -8.52
C SER A 326 -21.53 -5.40 -8.32
N GLN A 327 -20.45 -4.84 -7.76
CA GLN A 327 -20.35 -3.39 -7.52
C GLN A 327 -20.27 -2.58 -8.83
N PHE A 328 -19.52 -3.06 -9.82
CA PHE A 328 -19.42 -2.40 -11.13
C PHE A 328 -20.73 -2.40 -11.91
N LYS A 329 -21.62 -3.38 -11.68
CA LYS A 329 -22.97 -3.40 -12.28
C LYS A 329 -23.91 -2.36 -11.64
N GLU A 330 -23.64 -1.97 -10.41
CA GLU A 330 -24.47 -1.05 -9.62
C GLU A 330 -23.98 0.41 -9.68
N ASP A 331 -22.98 0.73 -10.53
CA ASP A 331 -22.31 2.04 -10.64
C ASP A 331 -21.84 2.60 -9.27
N LYS A 332 -21.43 1.71 -8.37
CA LYS A 332 -21.01 2.06 -7.01
C LYS A 332 -19.56 2.58 -7.00
N LYS A 333 -19.39 3.84 -7.38
CA LYS A 333 -18.08 4.55 -7.41
C LYS A 333 -17.46 4.81 -6.03
N HIS A 334 -18.22 4.67 -4.94
CA HIS A 334 -17.78 5.07 -3.60
C HIS A 334 -16.68 4.18 -3.00
N ILE A 335 -16.50 2.95 -3.51
CA ILE A 335 -15.41 2.05 -3.07
C ILE A 335 -14.10 2.33 -3.80
N MET A 336 -14.16 2.89 -5.02
CA MET A 336 -12.97 3.23 -5.80
C MET A 336 -12.41 4.53 -5.25
N VAL A 337 -11.14 4.51 -4.91
CA VAL A 337 -10.41 5.73 -4.56
C VAL A 337 -9.61 6.15 -5.81
N PRO A 338 -9.80 7.38 -6.33
CA PRO A 338 -9.17 7.80 -7.57
C PRO A 338 -7.63 7.80 -7.49
N HIS A 339 -7.05 7.56 -8.66
CA HIS A 339 -5.66 7.81 -8.98
C HIS A 339 -5.60 9.27 -9.47
N GLU A 340 -5.41 10.23 -8.55
CA GLU A 340 -5.29 11.65 -8.92
C GLU A 340 -4.04 11.92 -9.77
#